data_AF-A0A0P8BS67-F1
#
_entry.id   AF-A0A0P8BS67-F1
#
_cell.length_a   1.000
_cell.length_b   1.000
_cell.length_c   1.000
_cell.angle_alpha   90.00
_cell.angle_beta   90.00
_cell.angle_gamma   90.00
#
_symmetry.space_group_name_H-M   'P 1'
#
loop_
_entity.id
_entity.type
_entity.pdbx_description
1 polymer ?
#
loop_
_entity_poly.entity_id
_entity_poly.type
_entity_poly.pdbx_seq_one_letter_code
_entity_poly.pdbx_strand_id
1 'polypeptide(L)' 'MDIRLLRQLWSVVESFPGNRLSALDDSNLVRSLIDSLQSDPAFDPNHLPAISQYISSRMPLIREMSQQA' A
#
# COMPACT_ATOMS: atom_id res chain seq x y z
N MET A 1 11.89 7.91 -6.21
CA MET A 1 10.56 7.28 -6.15
C MET A 1 9.55 8.34 -6.57
N ASP A 2 8.77 8.05 -7.61
CA ASP A 2 7.91 9.03 -8.27
C ASP A 2 6.69 9.42 -7.42
N ILE A 3 6.32 10.71 -7.47
CA ILE A 3 5.17 11.24 -6.73
C ILE A 3 3.84 10.62 -7.20
N ARG A 4 3.78 10.18 -8.47
CA ARG A 4 2.62 9.49 -9.05
C ARG A 4 2.42 8.12 -8.40
N LEU A 5 3.51 7.37 -8.24
CA LEU A 5 3.54 6.06 -7.61
C LEU A 5 3.12 6.15 -6.14
N LEU A 6 3.60 7.18 -5.44
CA LEU A 6 3.19 7.47 -4.06
C LEU A 6 1.69 7.80 -3.97
N ARG A 7 1.17 8.62 -4.89
CA ARG A 7 -0.28 8.91 -4.94
C ARG A 7 -1.12 7.67 -5.23
N GLN A 8 -0.70 6.82 -6.17
CA GLN A 8 -1.39 5.56 -6.46
C GLN A 8 -1.42 4.67 -5.21
N LEU A 9 -0.29 4.54 -4.51
CA LEU A 9 -0.24 3.79 -3.24
C LEU A 9 -1.21 4.35 -2.20
N TRP A 10 -1.17 5.65 -1.94
CA TRP A 10 -2.02 6.26 -0.92
C TRP A 10 -3.50 6.20 -1.30
N SER A 11 -3.83 6.35 -2.58
CA SER A 11 -5.19 6.16 -3.07
C SER A 11 -5.68 4.72 -2.86
N VAL A 12 -4.81 3.73 -3.07
CA VAL A 12 -5.12 2.33 -2.76
C VAL A 12 -5.33 2.17 -1.26
N VAL A 13 -4.39 2.62 -0.42
CA VAL A 13 -4.48 2.56 1.05
C VAL A 13 -5.76 3.20 1.58
N GLU A 14 -6.16 4.38 1.08
CA GLU A 14 -7.41 5.05 1.44
C GLU A 14 -8.66 4.31 0.92
N SER A 15 -8.56 3.64 -0.22
CA SER A 15 -9.67 2.84 -0.77
C SER A 15 -9.87 1.51 -0.03
N PHE A 16 -8.91 1.06 0.77
CA PHE A 16 -9.06 -0.12 1.59
C PHE A 16 -9.93 0.19 2.82
N PRO A 17 -11.01 -0.56 3.07
CA PRO A 17 -11.81 -0.35 4.27
C PRO A 17 -10.95 -0.63 5.51
N GLY A 18 -10.90 0.31 6.46
CA GLY A 18 -10.04 0.24 7.67
C GLY A 18 -10.20 -1.06 8.46
N ASN A 19 -11.38 -1.66 8.44
CA ASN A 19 -11.64 -2.94 9.08
C ASN A 19 -10.94 -4.15 8.41
N ARG A 20 -10.57 -4.07 7.13
CA ARG A 20 -9.76 -5.09 6.44
C ARG A 20 -8.27 -4.89 6.65
N LEU A 21 -7.78 -3.65 6.68
CA LEU A 21 -6.36 -3.37 6.90
C LEU A 21 -5.92 -3.73 8.34
N SER A 22 -6.76 -3.43 9.33
CA SER A 22 -6.48 -3.73 10.74
C SER A 22 -6.44 -5.23 11.05
N ALA A 23 -7.19 -6.03 10.28
CA ALA A 23 -7.28 -7.48 10.44
C ALA A 23 -6.13 -8.27 9.77
N LEU A 24 -5.31 -7.62 8.94
CA LEU A 24 -4.21 -8.27 8.22
C LEU A 24 -2.88 -8.09 8.95
N ASP A 25 -2.05 -9.14 8.96
CA ASP A 25 -0.64 -9.04 9.34
C ASP A 25 0.11 -8.14 8.37
N ASP A 26 1.22 -7.54 8.82
CA ASP A 26 1.99 -6.58 8.01
C ASP A 26 2.43 -7.16 6.67
N SER A 27 2.81 -8.45 6.65
CA SER A 27 3.18 -9.15 5.41
C SER A 27 2.01 -9.34 4.45
N ASN A 28 0.82 -9.63 4.97
CA ASN A 28 -0.39 -9.77 4.16
C ASN A 28 -0.86 -8.41 3.65
N LEU A 29 -0.74 -7.37 4.47
CA LEU A 29 -1.07 -6.00 4.12
C LEU A 29 -0.18 -5.47 2.98
N VAL A 30 1.15 -5.65 3.10
CA VAL A 30 2.09 -5.31 2.02
C VAL A 30 1.72 -6.04 0.74
N ARG A 31 1.41 -7.33 0.83
CA ARG A 31 1.03 -8.14 -0.33
C ARG A 31 -0.26 -7.63 -0.98
N SER A 32 -1.29 -7.31 -0.20
CA SER A 32 -2.57 -6.79 -0.72
C SER A 32 -2.43 -5.42 -1.38
N LEU A 33 -1.58 -4.54 -0.82
CA LEU A 33 -1.29 -3.24 -1.42
C LEU A 33 -0.52 -3.38 -2.73
N ILE A 34 0.48 -4.26 -2.77
CA ILE A 34 1.25 -4.55 -3.97
C ILE A 34 0.34 -5.17 -5.04
N ASP A 35 -0.49 -6.14 -4.69
CA ASP A 35 -1.43 -6.79 -5.61
C ASP A 35 -2.41 -5.78 -6.23
N SER A 36 -2.93 -4.87 -5.40
CA SER A 36 -3.82 -3.79 -5.87
C SER A 36 -3.10 -2.80 -6.79
N LEU A 37 -1.83 -2.49 -6.52
CA LEU A 37 -0.99 -1.68 -7.39
C LEU A 37 -0.69 -2.39 -8.72
N GLN A 38 -0.37 -3.69 -8.68
CA GLN A 38 -0.11 -4.48 -9.88
C GLN A 38 -1.36 -4.68 -10.75
N SER A 39 -2.54 -4.58 -10.16
CA SER A 39 -3.82 -4.58 -10.88
C SER A 39 -4.03 -3.29 -11.70
N ASP A 40 -3.34 -2.19 -11.35
CA ASP A 40 -3.35 -0.96 -12.13
C ASP A 40 -2.45 -1.10 -13.37
N PRO A 41 -2.99 -1.04 -14.60
CA PRO A 41 -2.18 -1.16 -15.83
C PRO A 41 -1.18 -0.02 -16.02
N ALA A 42 -1.30 1.08 -15.28
CA ALA A 42 -0.33 2.18 -15.24
C ALA A 42 0.81 1.94 -14.23
N PHE A 43 0.77 0.86 -13.45
CA PHE A 43 1.83 0.52 -12.51
C PHE A 43 3.01 -0.13 -13.22
N ASP A 44 4.18 0.47 -13.05
CA ASP A 44 5.42 -0.07 -13.59
C ASP A 44 6.05 -1.09 -12.61
N PRO A 45 6.19 -2.36 -13.00
CA PRO A 45 6.72 -3.40 -12.12
C PRO A 45 8.19 -3.20 -11.76
N ASN A 46 8.96 -2.38 -12.47
CA ASN A 46 10.34 -2.03 -12.08
C ASN A 46 10.39 -1.25 -10.76
N HIS A 47 9.27 -0.62 -10.37
CA HIS A 47 9.16 0.08 -9.10
C HIS A 47 8.68 -0.80 -7.94
N LEU A 48 8.37 -2.08 -8.17
CA LEU A 48 7.98 -3.04 -7.12
C LEU A 48 8.94 -3.12 -5.93
N PRO A 49 10.25 -3.30 -6.12
CA PRO A 49 11.18 -3.36 -4.98
C PRO A 49 11.22 -2.05 -4.20
N ALA A 50 11.19 -0.91 -4.90
CA ALA A 50 11.19 0.41 -4.28
C ALA A 50 9.91 0.66 -3.46
N ILE A 51 8.74 0.30 -4.00
CA ILE A 51 7.47 0.51 -3.31
C ILE A 51 7.26 -0.48 -2.18
N SER A 52 7.70 -1.74 -2.33
CA SER A 52 7.66 -2.74 -1.25
C SER A 52 8.49 -2.29 -0.04
N GLN A 53 9.69 -1.76 -0.29
CA GLN A 53 10.55 -1.19 0.76
C GLN A 53 9.92 0.06 1.39
N TYR A 54 9.30 0.92 0.58
CA TYR A 54 8.61 2.11 1.06
C TYR A 54 7.40 1.76 1.95
N ILE A 55 6.53 0.85 1.51
CA ILE A 55 5.38 0.36 2.27
C ILE A 55 5.86 -0.24 3.58
N SER A 56 6.90 -1.07 3.57
CA SER A 56 7.46 -1.67 4.79
C SER A 56 7.99 -0.62 5.76
N SER A 57 8.64 0.44 5.25
CA SER A 57 9.14 1.55 6.08
C SER A 57 8.02 2.45 6.62
N ARG A 58 6.88 2.52 5.91
CA ARG A 58 5.70 3.32 6.28
C ARG A 58 4.58 2.47 6.90
N MET A 59 4.84 1.21 7.18
CA MET A 59 3.91 0.28 7.80
C MET A 59 3.21 0.83 9.05
N PRO A 60 3.94 1.41 10.04
CA PRO A 60 3.29 1.98 11.21
C PRO A 60 2.28 3.07 10.86
N LEU A 61 2.57 3.93 9.86
CA LEU A 61 1.66 5.00 9.44
C LEU A 61 0.40 4.44 8.75
N ILE A 62 0.56 3.40 7.91
CA ILE A 62 -0.58 2.75 7.24
C ILE A 62 -1.48 2.06 8.28
N ARG A 63 -0.89 1.43 9.30
CA ARG A 63 -1.61 0.87 10.45
C ARG A 63 -2.40 1.92 11.21
N GLU A 64 -1.80 3.06 11.52
CA GLU A 64 -2.51 4.15 12.22
C GLU A 64 -3.69 4.65 11.39
N MET A 65 -3.51 4.88 10.09
CA MET A 65 -4.61 5.31 9.21
C MET A 65 -5.76 4.30 9.16
N SER A 66 -5.44 3.00 9.14
CA SER A 66 -6.44 1.94 9.21
C SER A 66 -7.23 1.92 10.51
N GLN A 67 -6.65 2.36 11.62
CA GLN A 67 -7.31 2.40 12.93
C GLN A 67 -8.17 3.64 13.12
N GLN A 68 -7.92 4.70 12.33
CA GLN A 68 -8.66 5.96 12.36
C GLN A 68 -9.85 6.02 11.38
N ALA A 69 -9.98 5.03 10.49
CA ALA A 69 -11.00 4.95 9.43
C ALA A 69 -12.22 4.10 9.80
#